data_AF-M3HHS3-F1
#
_entry.id   AF-M3HHS3-F1
#
_cell.length_a   1.000
_cell.length_b   1.000
_cell.length_c   1.000
_cell.angle_alpha   90.00
_cell.angle_beta   90.00
_cell.angle_gamma   90.00
#
_symmetry.space_group_name_H-M   'P 1'
#
loop_
_entity.id
_entity.type
_entity.pdbx_description
1 polymer ?
#
loop_
_entity_poly.entity_id
_entity_poly.type
_entity_poly.pdbx_seq_one_letter_code
_entity_poly.pdbx_strand_id
1 'polypeptide(L)'
;MTTKSALDEYKDEIEDSEGNVSRPETALAISNISEAREFSSEERKALAQLYITQARVNVFQTALALTAIRNLELFRELGYAGFHDCVEQELDMSGRVATEYVNAIESFGLGDRVKQLMEASPKRFLQAAKEVRLKQLEGEILTLSDGTVVSAEEFLAERIASLENSSKKKIKSLETENQTVKAEADLLRKKQANLEKSIQKKDEQLDVLRKSKDIDPDKLLKIKNQREAEKMIDECNASILEALQRIETIPEESRNGALGIYLSRTIATMEISLKTLKMAWSNHIFQGETQE
;
A
#
# COMPACT_ATOMS: atom_id res chain seq x y z
N MET A 1 64.21 -16.69 51.85
CA MET A 1 63.71 -15.54 51.05
C MET A 1 64.82 -15.24 50.06
N THR A 2 64.65 -15.36 48.75
CA THR A 2 63.58 -14.85 47.90
C THR A 2 63.22 -15.84 46.78
N THR A 3 61.93 -15.96 46.51
CA THR A 3 61.31 -16.75 45.44
C THR A 3 61.57 -16.11 44.08
N LYS A 4 62.13 -16.87 43.13
CA LYS A 4 62.18 -16.48 41.72
C LYS A 4 60.78 -16.60 41.11
N SER A 5 60.31 -15.54 40.45
CA SER A 5 59.00 -15.44 39.81
C SER A 5 59.10 -15.91 38.35
N ALA A 6 58.17 -16.77 37.91
CA ALA A 6 58.06 -17.31 36.55
C ALA A 6 57.57 -16.28 35.50
N LEU A 7 57.78 -15.00 35.76
CA LEU A 7 57.37 -13.87 34.93
C LEU A 7 58.56 -13.16 34.25
N ASP A 8 59.80 -13.53 34.60
CA ASP A 8 61.01 -12.95 33.98
C ASP A 8 61.50 -13.74 32.75
N GLU A 9 60.97 -14.94 32.47
CA GLU A 9 61.35 -15.71 31.25
C GLU A 9 60.60 -15.28 29.98
N TYR A 10 59.57 -14.43 30.09
CA TYR A 10 58.75 -13.99 28.93
C TYR A 10 59.03 -12.56 28.47
N LYS A 11 60.07 -11.90 28.99
CA LYS A 11 60.40 -10.52 28.60
C LYS A 11 61.46 -10.40 27.52
N ASP A 12 62.22 -11.46 27.24
CA ASP A 12 63.32 -11.44 26.26
C ASP A 12 62.90 -11.95 24.86
N GLU A 13 61.65 -12.35 24.64
CA GLU A 13 61.16 -12.81 23.31
C GLU A 13 60.34 -11.76 22.52
N ILE A 14 60.18 -10.53 23.04
CA ILE A 14 59.35 -9.48 22.39
C ILE A 14 60.18 -8.38 21.72
N GLU A 15 61.52 -8.46 21.77
CA GLU A 15 62.42 -7.52 21.06
C GLU A 15 63.26 -8.27 20.04
N ASP A 16 62.62 -8.80 18.98
CA ASP A 16 63.27 -9.03 17.67
C ASP A 16 62.22 -9.53 16.66
N SER A 17 61.45 -8.61 16.07
CA SER A 17 60.80 -8.78 14.75
C SER A 17 60.16 -7.45 14.30
N GLU A 18 61.00 -6.45 14.04
CA GLU A 18 60.63 -5.39 13.09
C GLU A 18 60.44 -6.05 11.70
N GLY A 19 59.23 -5.91 11.13
CA GLY A 19 58.99 -6.22 9.71
C GLY A 19 58.28 -7.54 9.41
N ASN A 20 57.12 -7.81 10.03
CA ASN A 20 56.13 -8.70 9.43
C ASN A 20 54.76 -8.03 9.44
N VAL A 21 54.34 -7.56 8.27
CA VAL A 21 52.98 -7.16 7.96
C VAL A 21 52.05 -8.30 8.38
N SER A 22 51.13 -8.03 9.31
CA SER A 22 50.11 -8.97 9.74
C SER A 22 49.45 -9.61 8.53
N ARG A 23 49.73 -10.89 8.29
CA ARG A 23 48.94 -11.70 7.37
C ARG A 23 47.50 -11.69 7.89
N PRO A 24 46.49 -11.42 7.04
CA PRO A 24 45.11 -11.52 7.45
C PRO A 24 44.84 -12.95 7.93
N GLU A 25 44.11 -13.08 9.03
CA GLU A 25 43.58 -14.36 9.50
C GLU A 25 43.00 -15.10 8.30
N THR A 26 43.54 -16.28 8.03
CA THR A 26 43.17 -17.05 6.85
C THR A 26 41.76 -17.58 7.12
N ALA A 27 40.75 -16.90 6.59
CA ALA A 27 39.37 -17.36 6.66
C ALA A 27 39.34 -18.83 6.21
N LEU A 28 38.86 -19.72 7.08
CA LEU A 28 38.70 -21.13 6.76
C LEU A 28 37.80 -21.21 5.52
N ALA A 29 38.38 -21.56 4.38
CA ALA A 29 37.66 -21.71 3.13
C ALA A 29 37.19 -23.16 3.00
N ILE A 30 35.96 -23.35 2.53
CA ILE A 30 35.51 -24.68 2.08
C ILE A 30 36.35 -25.01 0.85
N SER A 31 37.22 -26.02 0.96
CA SER A 31 38.07 -26.44 -0.16
C SER A 31 37.20 -26.91 -1.33
N ASN A 32 37.38 -26.28 -2.51
CA ASN A 32 36.71 -26.69 -3.76
C ASN A 32 37.17 -28.06 -4.28
N ILE A 33 38.22 -28.62 -3.68
CA ILE A 33 38.73 -29.97 -3.90
C ILE A 33 38.57 -30.69 -2.57
N SER A 34 37.51 -31.49 -2.46
CA SER A 34 37.22 -32.28 -1.28
C SER A 34 37.41 -33.76 -1.63
N GLU A 35 38.04 -34.52 -0.73
CA GLU A 35 38.10 -35.99 -0.73
C GLU A 35 36.70 -36.62 -0.90
N ALA A 36 35.62 -35.88 -0.64
CA ALA A 36 34.24 -36.29 -0.89
C ALA A 36 33.88 -36.54 -2.38
N ARG A 37 34.75 -36.16 -3.33
CA ARG A 37 34.61 -36.60 -4.74
C ARG A 37 35.05 -38.06 -4.95
N GLU A 38 35.81 -38.63 -4.04
CA GLU A 38 36.29 -40.02 -4.10
C GLU A 38 35.30 -41.01 -3.45
N PHE A 39 34.26 -40.50 -2.78
CA PHE A 39 33.19 -41.32 -2.21
C PHE A 39 32.35 -42.02 -3.27
N SER A 40 31.84 -43.20 -2.92
CA SER A 40 30.90 -43.95 -3.74
C SER A 40 29.58 -43.17 -3.92
N SER A 41 28.79 -43.50 -4.95
CA SER A 41 27.51 -42.81 -5.20
C SER A 41 26.54 -42.95 -4.02
N GLU A 42 26.54 -44.08 -3.31
CA GLU A 42 25.70 -44.28 -2.12
C GLU A 42 26.13 -43.36 -0.97
N GLU A 43 27.43 -43.24 -0.71
CA GLU A 43 27.97 -42.33 0.30
C GLU A 43 27.72 -40.86 -0.05
N ARG A 44 27.83 -40.49 -1.33
CA ARG A 44 27.53 -39.13 -1.81
C ARG A 44 26.04 -38.79 -1.67
N LYS A 45 25.14 -39.75 -1.90
CA LYS A 45 23.69 -39.58 -1.63
C LYS A 45 23.42 -39.38 -0.14
N ALA A 46 24.05 -40.17 0.73
CA ALA A 46 23.93 -40.01 2.18
C ALA A 46 24.45 -38.64 2.64
N LEU A 47 25.59 -38.19 2.07
CA LEU A 47 26.16 -36.87 2.33
C LEU A 47 25.25 -35.73 1.84
N ALA A 48 24.63 -35.88 0.67
CA ALA A 48 23.64 -34.92 0.16
C ALA A 48 22.46 -34.77 1.13
N GLN A 49 21.90 -35.89 1.60
CA GLN A 49 20.79 -35.88 2.56
C GLN A 49 21.19 -35.29 3.91
N LEU A 50 22.43 -35.53 4.36
CA LEU A 50 22.99 -34.93 5.55
C LEU A 50 23.03 -33.40 5.42
N TYR A 51 23.55 -32.87 4.31
CA TYR A 51 23.59 -31.42 4.09
C TYR A 51 22.20 -30.80 3.95
N ILE A 52 21.24 -31.46 3.31
CA ILE A 52 19.84 -31.00 3.30
C ILE A 52 19.28 -30.90 4.73
N THR A 53 19.59 -31.88 5.57
CA THR A 53 19.17 -31.86 6.99
C THR A 53 19.86 -30.74 7.77
N GLN A 54 21.18 -30.59 7.60
CA GLN A 54 21.99 -29.54 8.21
C GLN A 54 21.51 -28.14 7.78
N ALA A 55 21.05 -27.98 6.54
CA ALA A 55 20.57 -26.72 6.02
C ALA A 55 19.32 -26.20 6.73
N ARG A 56 18.62 -27.05 7.50
CA ARG A 56 17.42 -26.70 8.27
C ARG A 56 17.72 -26.33 9.73
N VAL A 57 18.97 -26.41 10.17
CA VAL A 57 19.35 -26.21 11.58
C VAL A 57 19.36 -24.73 11.96
N ASN A 58 20.21 -23.94 11.31
CA ASN A 58 20.30 -22.50 11.52
C ASN A 58 20.89 -21.82 10.27
N VAL A 59 20.83 -20.49 10.20
CA VAL A 59 21.21 -19.73 9.00
C VAL A 59 22.66 -19.96 8.56
N PHE A 60 23.60 -20.05 9.50
CA PHE A 60 25.00 -20.31 9.17
C PHE A 60 25.21 -21.73 8.64
N GLN A 61 24.55 -22.72 9.26
CA GLN A 61 24.53 -24.11 8.79
C GLN A 61 23.83 -24.26 7.44
N THR A 62 22.80 -23.45 7.17
CA THR A 62 22.19 -23.32 5.85
C THR A 62 23.22 -22.86 4.83
N ALA A 63 23.91 -21.75 5.08
CA ALA A 63 24.88 -21.23 4.12
C ALA A 63 26.04 -22.21 3.86
N LEU A 64 26.52 -22.89 4.90
CA LEU A 64 27.50 -23.97 4.81
C LEU A 64 27.03 -25.14 3.94
N ALA A 65 25.87 -25.70 4.28
CA ALA A 65 25.31 -26.85 3.59
C ALA A 65 25.00 -26.54 2.13
N LEU A 66 24.43 -25.37 1.85
CA LEU A 66 24.18 -24.90 0.48
C LEU A 66 25.48 -24.79 -0.32
N THR A 67 26.55 -24.29 0.29
CA THR A 67 27.86 -24.18 -0.35
C THR A 67 28.43 -25.56 -0.69
N ALA A 68 28.34 -26.51 0.25
CA ALA A 68 28.77 -27.88 0.03
C ALA A 68 27.94 -28.58 -1.06
N ILE A 69 26.61 -28.47 -1.02
CA ILE A 69 25.70 -29.04 -2.03
C ILE A 69 26.04 -28.50 -3.42
N ARG A 70 26.29 -27.19 -3.54
CA ARG A 70 26.65 -26.55 -4.81
C ARG A 70 28.02 -26.98 -5.31
N ASN A 71 29.05 -26.85 -4.49
CA ASN A 71 30.45 -27.02 -4.94
C ASN A 71 30.82 -28.49 -5.17
N LEU A 72 30.15 -29.43 -4.49
CA LEU A 72 30.32 -30.87 -4.70
C LEU A 72 29.30 -31.47 -5.68
N GLU A 73 28.43 -30.65 -6.26
CA GLU A 73 27.36 -31.04 -7.19
C GLU A 73 26.40 -32.12 -6.63
N LEU A 74 26.18 -32.13 -5.31
CA LEU A 74 25.40 -33.18 -4.61
C LEU A 74 23.92 -33.18 -5.01
N PHE A 75 23.41 -32.07 -5.54
CA PHE A 75 22.05 -31.98 -6.07
C PHE A 75 21.80 -33.00 -7.20
N ARG A 76 22.84 -33.37 -7.98
CA ARG A 76 22.71 -34.39 -9.03
C ARG A 76 22.50 -35.79 -8.47
N GLU A 77 23.12 -36.09 -7.33
CA GLU A 77 22.98 -37.40 -6.66
C GLU A 77 21.56 -37.60 -6.11
N LEU A 78 20.90 -36.50 -5.76
CA LEU A 78 19.49 -36.47 -5.34
C LEU A 78 18.51 -36.50 -6.53
N GLY A 79 19.00 -36.47 -7.77
CA GLY A 79 18.18 -36.56 -8.99
C GLY A 79 17.71 -35.21 -9.55
N TYR A 80 18.26 -34.09 -9.08
CA TYR A 80 17.90 -32.76 -9.58
C TYR A 80 18.79 -32.33 -10.76
N ALA A 81 18.19 -31.62 -11.72
CA ALA A 81 18.89 -31.08 -12.89
C ALA A 81 19.79 -29.90 -12.50
N GLY A 82 19.33 -29.03 -11.61
CA GLY A 82 20.07 -27.87 -11.12
C GLY A 82 20.07 -27.73 -9.60
N PHE A 83 21.07 -26.99 -9.10
CA PHE A 83 21.15 -26.59 -7.69
C PHE A 83 19.90 -25.82 -7.24
N HIS A 84 19.38 -24.93 -8.09
CA HIS A 84 18.17 -24.14 -7.79
C HIS A 84 16.93 -25.02 -7.60
N ASP A 85 16.73 -26.01 -8.47
CA ASP A 85 15.60 -26.94 -8.37
C ASP A 85 15.67 -27.75 -7.07
N CYS A 86 16.87 -28.19 -6.70
CA CYS A 86 17.11 -28.94 -5.46
C CYS A 86 16.74 -28.11 -4.24
N VAL A 87 17.24 -26.87 -4.13
CA VAL A 87 16.97 -26.03 -2.94
C VAL A 87 15.53 -25.55 -2.86
N GLU A 88 14.87 -25.36 -4.00
CA GLU A 88 13.45 -24.98 -4.04
C GLU A 88 12.56 -26.14 -3.58
N GLN A 89 12.85 -27.37 -4.03
CA GLN A 89 12.04 -28.54 -3.66
C GLN A 89 12.37 -29.08 -2.26
N GLU A 90 13.65 -29.14 -1.88
CA GLU A 90 14.07 -29.75 -0.61
C GLU A 90 14.08 -28.76 0.57
N LEU A 91 14.24 -27.46 0.32
CA LEU A 91 14.38 -26.47 1.39
C LEU A 91 13.34 -25.34 1.34
N ASP A 92 12.39 -25.38 0.39
CA ASP A 92 11.40 -24.31 0.17
C ASP A 92 12.04 -22.92 0.09
N MET A 93 13.25 -22.87 -0.50
CA MET A 93 14.07 -21.67 -0.60
C MET A 93 14.26 -21.29 -2.06
N SER A 94 14.00 -20.01 -2.38
CA SER A 94 14.28 -19.52 -3.74
C SER A 94 15.75 -19.70 -4.11
N GLY A 95 16.02 -20.18 -5.33
CA GLY A 95 17.37 -20.38 -5.82
C GLY A 95 18.26 -19.13 -5.74
N ARG A 96 17.67 -17.93 -5.85
CA ARG A 96 18.37 -16.66 -5.69
C ARG A 96 18.93 -16.46 -4.28
N VAL A 97 18.10 -16.68 -3.25
CA VAL A 97 18.52 -16.54 -1.84
C VAL A 97 19.58 -17.59 -1.51
N ALA A 98 19.41 -18.82 -2.01
CA ALA A 98 20.41 -19.87 -1.83
C ALA A 98 21.78 -19.45 -2.41
N THR A 99 21.81 -18.89 -3.61
CA THR A 99 23.04 -18.36 -4.21
C THR A 99 23.63 -17.19 -3.42
N GLU A 100 22.81 -16.31 -2.86
CA GLU A 100 23.29 -15.21 -2.01
C GLU A 100 24.00 -15.75 -0.75
N TYR A 101 23.47 -16.81 -0.12
CA TYR A 101 24.15 -17.49 0.99
C TYR A 101 25.48 -18.11 0.60
N VAL A 102 25.51 -18.86 -0.51
CA VAL A 102 26.75 -19.48 -0.98
C VAL A 102 27.80 -18.43 -1.30
N ASN A 103 27.43 -17.39 -2.04
CA ASN A 103 28.36 -16.31 -2.38
C ASN A 103 28.89 -15.59 -1.15
N ALA A 104 28.07 -15.44 -0.10
CA ALA A 104 28.52 -14.80 1.12
C ALA A 104 29.57 -15.67 1.85
N ILE A 105 29.34 -16.98 1.97
CA ILE A 105 30.33 -17.88 2.56
C ILE A 105 31.63 -17.93 1.73
N GLU A 106 31.53 -17.90 0.40
CA GLU A 106 32.73 -17.86 -0.45
C GLU A 106 33.51 -16.54 -0.34
N SER A 107 32.83 -15.43 -0.01
CA SER A 107 33.48 -14.12 0.12
C SER A 107 34.12 -13.90 1.49
N PHE A 108 33.54 -14.46 2.55
CA PHE A 108 33.93 -14.17 3.94
C PHE A 108 34.44 -15.40 4.71
N GLY A 109 34.28 -16.60 4.17
CA GLY A 109 34.70 -17.84 4.81
C GLY A 109 33.88 -18.22 6.05
N LEU A 110 34.47 -19.08 6.89
CA LEU A 110 33.78 -19.75 8.00
C LEU A 110 34.13 -19.22 9.40
N GLY A 111 34.54 -17.96 9.51
CA GLY A 111 34.93 -17.37 10.80
C GLY A 111 33.79 -17.24 11.80
N ASP A 112 34.10 -17.34 13.10
CA ASP A 112 33.13 -17.17 14.20
C ASP A 112 32.44 -15.79 14.14
N ARG A 113 33.18 -14.75 13.71
CA ARG A 113 32.64 -13.40 13.52
C ARG A 113 31.57 -13.37 12.43
N VAL A 114 31.81 -14.04 11.31
CA VAL A 114 30.84 -14.16 10.20
C VAL A 114 29.59 -14.89 10.66
N LYS A 115 29.76 -15.99 11.40
CA LYS A 115 28.65 -16.73 12.02
C LYS A 115 27.80 -15.82 12.90
N GLN A 116 28.42 -15.09 13.84
CA GLN A 116 27.70 -14.20 14.75
C GLN A 116 26.92 -13.11 14.00
N LEU A 117 27.54 -12.46 13.01
CA LEU A 117 26.89 -11.42 12.21
C LEU A 117 25.72 -11.97 11.38
N MET A 118 25.89 -13.16 10.79
CA MET A 118 24.87 -13.82 9.99
C MET A 118 23.69 -14.28 10.85
N GLU A 119 23.95 -14.85 12.02
CA GLU A 119 22.90 -15.30 12.97
C GLU A 119 22.14 -14.12 13.59
N ALA A 120 22.82 -13.00 13.88
CA ALA A 120 22.18 -11.81 14.44
C ALA A 120 21.18 -11.16 13.47
N SER A 121 21.53 -11.06 12.18
CA SER A 121 20.71 -10.33 11.21
C SER A 121 20.86 -10.87 9.78
N PRO A 122 20.29 -12.05 9.46
CA PRO A 122 20.51 -12.74 8.17
C PRO A 122 20.27 -11.86 6.93
N LYS A 123 19.16 -11.11 6.92
CA LYS A 123 18.79 -10.25 5.78
C LYS A 123 19.75 -9.08 5.62
N ARG A 124 20.21 -8.48 6.72
CA ARG A 124 21.15 -7.35 6.68
C ARG A 124 22.55 -7.82 6.33
N PHE A 125 22.93 -8.99 6.83
CA PHE A 125 24.16 -9.66 6.47
C PHE A 125 24.23 -9.91 4.96
N LEU A 126 23.23 -10.56 4.36
CA LEU A 126 23.22 -10.82 2.90
C LEU A 126 23.24 -9.52 2.08
N GLN A 127 22.53 -8.49 2.53
CA GLN A 127 22.55 -7.17 1.89
C GLN A 127 23.95 -6.56 1.90
N ALA A 128 24.61 -6.54 3.06
CA ALA A 128 25.95 -5.98 3.22
C ALA A 128 27.02 -6.82 2.49
N ALA A 129 26.90 -8.16 2.53
CA ALA A 129 27.78 -9.08 1.83
C ALA A 129 27.75 -8.85 0.30
N LYS A 130 26.55 -8.61 -0.25
CA LYS A 130 26.40 -8.27 -1.67
C LYS A 130 27.06 -6.94 -2.03
N GLU A 131 26.95 -5.94 -1.16
CA GLU A 131 27.59 -4.62 -1.34
C GLU A 131 29.12 -4.75 -1.34
N VAL A 132 29.69 -5.44 -0.36
CA VAL A 132 31.13 -5.70 -0.27
C VAL A 132 31.64 -6.42 -1.51
N ARG A 133 30.96 -7.47 -1.96
CA ARG A 133 31.36 -8.23 -3.15
C ARG A 133 31.35 -7.36 -4.41
N LEU A 134 30.38 -6.47 -4.55
CA LEU A 134 30.31 -5.55 -5.69
C LEU A 134 31.50 -4.60 -5.69
N LYS A 135 31.82 -4.01 -4.53
CA LYS A 135 33.00 -3.15 -4.36
C LYS A 135 34.32 -3.88 -4.65
N GLN A 136 34.44 -5.13 -4.18
CA GLN A 136 35.62 -5.96 -4.46
C GLN A 136 35.77 -6.29 -5.95
N LEU A 137 34.67 -6.58 -6.65
CA LEU A 137 34.68 -6.81 -8.11
C LEU A 137 35.04 -5.54 -8.90
N GLU A 138 34.69 -4.38 -8.38
CA GLU A 138 35.04 -3.07 -8.95
C GLU A 138 36.48 -2.64 -8.59
N GLY A 139 37.19 -3.42 -7.77
CA GLY A 139 38.55 -3.12 -7.33
C GLY A 139 38.63 -1.98 -6.31
N GLU A 140 37.51 -1.63 -5.67
CA GLU A 140 37.46 -0.57 -4.68
C GLU A 140 38.14 -0.98 -3.37
N ILE A 141 38.87 -0.04 -2.78
CA ILE A 141 39.41 -0.18 -1.43
C ILE A 141 38.24 0.00 -0.43
N LEU A 142 38.05 -0.97 0.45
CA LEU A 142 37.00 -0.90 1.47
C LEU A 142 37.40 0.08 2.56
N THR A 143 36.62 1.16 2.70
CA THR A 143 36.84 2.19 3.71
C THR A 143 35.64 2.33 4.64
N LEU A 144 35.89 2.49 5.95
CA LEU A 144 34.84 2.80 6.91
C LEU A 144 34.33 4.25 6.73
N SER A 145 33.28 4.61 7.47
CA SER A 145 32.71 5.96 7.46
C SER A 145 33.70 7.09 7.79
N ASP A 146 34.76 6.79 8.52
CA ASP A 146 35.81 7.71 8.93
C ASP A 146 36.97 7.82 7.92
N GLY A 147 36.91 7.07 6.81
CA GLY A 147 37.92 7.03 5.76
C GLY A 147 39.05 6.03 6.01
N THR A 148 39.03 5.26 7.10
CA THR A 148 40.04 4.23 7.36
C THR A 148 39.86 3.03 6.44
N VAL A 149 40.98 2.51 5.91
CA VAL A 149 40.99 1.30 5.07
C VAL A 149 40.92 0.07 5.97
N VAL A 150 40.01 -0.85 5.68
CA VAL A 150 39.71 -2.00 6.54
C VAL A 150 39.52 -3.30 5.77
N SER A 151 39.49 -4.41 6.51
CA SER A 151 39.15 -5.72 5.98
C SER A 151 37.67 -5.82 5.57
N ALA A 152 37.35 -6.82 4.75
CA ALA A 152 35.98 -7.09 4.30
C ALA A 152 35.02 -7.39 5.47
N GLU A 153 35.48 -8.12 6.50
CA GLU A 153 34.69 -8.45 7.68
C GLU A 153 34.39 -7.23 8.56
N GLU A 154 35.36 -6.33 8.72
CA GLU A 154 35.17 -5.10 9.48
C GLU A 154 34.20 -4.14 8.80
N PHE A 155 34.35 -3.97 7.48
CA PHE A 155 33.40 -3.20 6.69
C PHE A 155 31.99 -3.81 6.76
N LEU A 156 31.88 -5.13 6.67
CA LEU A 156 30.61 -5.85 6.78
C LEU A 156 29.93 -5.57 8.13
N ALA A 157 30.67 -5.64 9.23
CA ALA A 157 30.15 -5.38 10.57
C ALA A 157 29.63 -3.94 10.74
N GLU A 158 30.41 -2.94 10.30
CA GLU A 158 29.99 -1.52 10.35
C GLU A 158 28.74 -1.31 9.49
N ARG A 159 28.71 -1.92 8.31
CA ARG A 159 27.59 -1.74 7.38
C ARG A 159 26.31 -2.36 7.91
N ILE A 160 26.37 -3.54 8.53
CA ILE A 160 25.24 -4.16 9.22
C ILE A 160 24.74 -3.24 10.34
N ALA A 161 25.63 -2.73 11.19
CA ALA A 161 25.26 -1.83 12.29
C ALA A 161 24.60 -0.53 11.78
N SER A 162 25.10 0.03 10.68
CA SER A 162 24.52 1.21 10.02
C SER A 162 23.09 0.93 9.51
N LEU A 163 22.89 -0.21 8.84
CA LEU A 163 21.57 -0.63 8.35
C LEU A 163 20.59 -0.87 9.49
N GLU A 164 21.03 -1.46 10.60
CA GLU A 164 20.21 -1.67 11.79
C GLU A 164 19.79 -0.36 12.45
N ASN A 165 20.72 0.58 12.61
CA ASN A 165 20.43 1.89 13.19
C ASN A 165 19.46 2.69 12.33
N SER A 166 19.63 2.65 11.01
CA SER A 166 18.68 3.25 10.06
C SER A 166 17.28 2.62 10.20
N SER A 167 17.22 1.29 10.29
CA SER A 167 15.96 0.56 10.49
C SER A 167 15.28 0.92 11.81
N LYS A 168 16.04 0.98 12.92
CA LYS A 168 15.53 1.37 14.24
C LYS A 168 14.96 2.79 14.24
N LYS A 169 15.63 3.74 13.56
CA LYS A 169 15.11 5.10 13.39
C LYS A 169 13.80 5.11 12.61
N LYS A 170 13.73 4.36 11.50
CA LYS A 170 12.52 4.27 10.67
C LYS A 170 11.35 3.63 11.44
N ILE A 171 11.60 2.57 12.21
CA ILE A 171 10.59 1.92 13.05
C ILE A 171 10.02 2.91 14.06
N LYS A 172 10.88 3.64 14.79
CA LYS A 172 10.41 4.67 15.74
C LYS A 172 9.55 5.73 15.06
N SER A 173 9.94 6.19 13.88
CA SER A 173 9.16 7.16 13.10
C SER A 173 7.77 6.61 12.72
N LEU A 174 7.72 5.37 12.23
CA LEU A 174 6.45 4.72 11.87
C LEU A 174 5.57 4.45 13.09
N GLU A 175 6.16 4.10 14.24
CA GLU A 175 5.42 3.93 15.50
C GLU A 175 4.78 5.26 15.95
N THR A 176 5.51 6.37 15.87
CA THR A 176 4.96 7.70 16.21
C THR A 176 3.84 8.13 15.24
N GLU A 177 3.99 7.84 13.96
CA GLU A 177 2.95 8.11 12.95
C GLU A 177 1.70 7.26 13.23
N ASN A 178 1.87 5.98 13.52
CA ASN A 178 0.76 5.07 13.81
C ASN A 178 0.01 5.47 15.09
N GLN A 179 0.72 5.90 16.14
CA GLN A 179 0.10 6.46 17.33
C GLN A 179 -0.73 7.72 17.03
N THR A 180 -0.22 8.59 16.15
CA THR A 180 -0.92 9.81 15.73
C THR A 180 -2.20 9.47 14.95
N VAL A 181 -2.11 8.56 13.98
CA VAL A 181 -3.25 8.08 13.20
C VAL A 181 -4.30 7.42 14.11
N LYS A 182 -3.87 6.63 15.10
CA LYS A 182 -4.79 6.01 16.06
C LYS A 182 -5.53 7.05 16.91
N ALA A 183 -4.84 8.08 17.38
CA ALA A 183 -5.46 9.18 18.13
C ALA A 183 -6.46 9.98 17.27
N GLU A 184 -6.13 10.22 16.00
CA GLU A 184 -7.03 10.88 15.05
C GLU A 184 -8.27 10.02 14.74
N ALA A 185 -8.09 8.72 14.54
CA ALA A 185 -9.19 7.78 14.32
C ALA A 185 -10.15 7.75 15.53
N ASP A 186 -9.63 7.76 16.75
CA ASP A 186 -10.46 7.78 17.96
C ASP A 186 -11.20 9.12 18.13
N LEU A 187 -10.58 10.25 17.74
CA LEU A 187 -11.25 11.55 17.70
C LEU A 187 -12.40 11.56 16.68
N LEU A 188 -12.16 11.04 15.47
CA LEU A 188 -13.17 10.95 14.42
C LEU A 188 -14.34 10.04 14.82
N ARG A 189 -14.07 8.90 15.46
CA ARG A 189 -15.11 8.01 16.01
C ARG A 189 -15.98 8.72 17.06
N LYS A 190 -15.36 9.51 17.97
CA LYS A 190 -16.12 10.32 18.94
C LYS A 190 -16.99 11.37 18.26
N LYS A 191 -16.48 12.05 17.23
CA LYS A 191 -17.25 13.02 16.42
C LYS A 191 -18.42 12.34 15.70
N GLN A 192 -18.19 11.18 15.11
CA GLN A 192 -19.22 10.40 14.43
C GLN A 192 -20.34 10.01 15.40
N ALA A 193 -20.01 9.45 16.57
CA ALA A 193 -21.00 9.08 17.58
C ALA A 193 -21.82 10.29 18.07
N ASN A 194 -21.21 11.47 18.18
CA ASN A 194 -21.92 12.70 18.53
C ASN A 194 -22.87 13.16 17.41
N LEU A 195 -22.46 13.06 16.15
CA LEU A 195 -23.29 13.38 15.00
C LEU A 195 -24.47 12.41 14.87
N GLU A 196 -24.25 11.10 15.07
CA GLU A 196 -25.31 10.09 15.07
C GLU A 196 -26.39 10.39 16.13
N LYS A 197 -25.98 10.75 17.35
CA LYS A 197 -26.92 11.21 18.39
C LYS A 197 -27.70 12.47 18.00
N SER A 198 -27.04 13.41 17.32
CA SER A 198 -27.68 14.64 16.82
C SER A 198 -28.72 14.35 15.75
N ILE A 199 -28.39 13.45 14.81
CA ILE A 199 -29.31 12.98 13.77
C ILE A 199 -30.52 12.30 14.41
N GLN A 200 -30.30 11.35 15.33
CA GLN A 200 -31.40 10.66 16.02
C GLN A 200 -32.35 11.65 16.71
N LYS A 201 -31.80 12.67 17.39
CA LYS A 201 -32.62 13.71 18.03
C LYS A 201 -33.41 14.55 17.01
N LYS A 202 -32.84 14.80 15.84
CA LYS A 202 -33.53 15.49 14.73
C LYS A 202 -34.63 14.63 14.12
N ASP A 203 -34.40 13.32 13.98
CA ASP A 203 -35.39 12.37 13.49
C ASP A 203 -36.56 12.25 14.46
N GLU A 204 -36.31 12.19 15.77
CA GLU A 204 -37.35 12.24 16.80
C GLU A 204 -38.18 13.54 16.71
N GLN A 205 -37.53 14.69 16.50
CA GLN A 205 -38.22 15.97 16.28
C GLN A 205 -39.08 15.94 15.01
N LEU A 206 -38.58 15.36 13.92
CA LEU A 206 -39.34 15.21 12.69
C LEU A 206 -40.55 14.29 12.87
N ASP A 207 -40.40 13.19 13.61
CA ASP A 207 -41.50 12.28 13.89
C ASP A 207 -42.58 12.91 14.78
N VAL A 208 -42.18 13.71 15.78
CA VAL A 208 -43.13 14.53 16.55
C VAL A 208 -43.86 15.49 15.62
N LEU A 209 -43.16 16.21 14.73
CA LEU A 209 -43.77 17.13 13.76
C LEU A 209 -44.67 16.43 12.73
N ARG A 210 -44.35 15.19 12.34
CA ARG A 210 -45.17 14.37 11.45
C ARG A 210 -46.44 13.89 12.14
N LYS A 211 -46.37 13.55 13.43
CA LYS A 211 -47.53 13.12 14.24
C LYS A 211 -48.38 14.31 14.70
N SER A 212 -47.76 15.45 14.99
CA SER A 212 -48.44 16.69 15.36
C SER A 212 -48.98 17.46 14.16
N LYS A 213 -48.72 16.96 12.95
CA LYS A 213 -49.38 17.39 11.72
C LYS A 213 -50.83 16.90 11.77
N ASP A 214 -51.64 17.57 12.60
CA ASP A 214 -53.05 17.80 12.29
C ASP A 214 -53.08 18.68 11.04
N ILE A 215 -52.81 18.07 9.88
CA ILE A 215 -53.07 18.74 8.63
C ILE A 215 -54.57 18.67 8.46
N ASP A 216 -55.21 19.80 8.78
CA ASP A 216 -56.61 20.06 8.51
C ASP A 216 -56.97 19.51 7.11
N PRO A 217 -57.80 18.45 7.03
CA PRO A 217 -58.17 17.81 5.77
C PRO A 217 -58.74 18.81 4.76
N ASP A 218 -59.40 19.86 5.23
CA ASP A 218 -59.97 20.90 4.39
C ASP A 218 -58.88 21.78 3.76
N LYS A 219 -57.78 22.04 4.48
CA LYS A 219 -56.62 22.76 3.91
C LYS A 219 -55.90 21.92 2.86
N LEU A 220 -55.78 20.61 3.06
CA LEU A 220 -55.21 19.71 2.04
C LEU A 220 -56.08 19.63 0.79
N LEU A 221 -57.40 19.55 0.97
CA LEU A 221 -58.34 19.55 -0.14
C LEU A 221 -58.27 20.86 -0.93
N LYS A 222 -58.18 22.00 -0.24
CA LYS A 222 -57.98 23.32 -0.88
C LYS A 222 -56.69 23.36 -1.70
N ILE A 223 -55.56 22.89 -1.15
CA ILE A 223 -54.27 22.85 -1.87
C ILE A 223 -54.36 21.90 -3.08
N LYS A 224 -55.01 20.75 -2.94
CA LYS A 224 -55.21 19.80 -4.05
C LYS A 224 -56.04 20.43 -5.17
N ASN A 225 -57.17 21.04 -4.84
CA ASN A 225 -58.05 21.70 -5.81
C ASN A 225 -57.35 22.88 -6.50
N GLN A 226 -56.54 23.64 -5.76
CA GLN A 226 -55.72 24.71 -6.34
C GLN A 226 -54.72 24.16 -7.35
N ARG A 227 -53.97 23.10 -7.00
CA ARG A 227 -53.00 22.47 -7.92
C ARG A 227 -53.67 21.86 -9.15
N GLU A 228 -54.85 21.29 -9.01
CA GLU A 228 -55.63 20.77 -10.15
C GLU A 228 -56.08 21.91 -11.08
N ALA A 229 -56.50 23.05 -10.52
CA ALA A 229 -56.86 24.24 -11.29
C ALA A 229 -55.63 24.85 -12.02
N GLU A 230 -54.49 24.98 -11.33
CA GLU A 230 -53.23 25.43 -11.92
C GLU A 230 -52.80 24.53 -13.10
N LYS A 231 -52.89 23.21 -12.93
CA LYS A 231 -52.58 22.25 -14.01
C LYS A 231 -53.49 22.43 -15.23
N MET A 232 -54.78 22.64 -15.03
CA MET A 232 -55.72 22.88 -16.13
C MET A 232 -55.38 24.17 -16.88
N ILE A 233 -55.02 25.24 -16.16
CA ILE A 233 -54.60 26.51 -16.78
C ILE A 233 -53.33 26.30 -17.62
N ASP A 234 -52.35 25.57 -17.11
CA ASP A 234 -51.11 25.29 -17.83
C ASP A 234 -51.35 24.45 -19.10
N GLU A 235 -52.23 23.44 -19.04
CA GLU A 235 -52.64 22.64 -20.21
C GLU A 235 -53.35 23.49 -21.27
N CYS A 236 -54.25 24.39 -20.86
CA CYS A 236 -54.90 25.33 -21.77
C CYS A 236 -53.91 26.30 -22.41
N ASN A 237 -52.97 26.85 -21.64
CA ASN A 237 -51.93 27.74 -22.14
C ASN A 237 -51.05 27.05 -23.18
N ALA A 238 -50.63 25.80 -22.92
CA ALA A 238 -49.85 25.02 -23.87
C ALA A 238 -50.60 24.80 -25.20
N SER A 239 -51.89 24.44 -25.13
CA SER A 239 -52.74 24.24 -26.32
C SER A 239 -52.94 25.53 -27.13
N ILE A 240 -53.14 26.67 -26.46
CA ILE A 240 -53.25 27.98 -27.12
C ILE A 240 -51.94 28.35 -27.83
N LEU A 241 -50.79 28.17 -27.17
CA LEU A 241 -49.49 28.45 -27.77
C LEU A 241 -49.23 27.57 -29.01
N GLU A 242 -49.56 26.30 -28.93
CA GLU A 242 -49.44 25.39 -30.07
C GLU A 242 -50.35 25.81 -31.23
N ALA A 243 -51.60 26.19 -30.94
CA ALA A 243 -52.53 26.68 -31.95
C ALA A 243 -52.03 27.96 -32.62
N LEU A 244 -51.44 28.90 -31.86
CA LEU A 244 -50.85 30.13 -32.40
C LEU A 244 -49.67 29.83 -33.32
N GLN A 245 -48.76 28.94 -32.94
CA GLN A 245 -47.64 28.51 -33.80
C GLN A 245 -48.12 27.85 -35.09
N ARG A 246 -49.19 27.05 -35.04
CA ARG A 246 -49.80 26.45 -36.23
C ARG A 246 -50.43 27.49 -37.16
N ILE A 247 -50.96 28.58 -36.61
CA ILE A 247 -51.50 29.69 -37.40
C ILE A 247 -50.38 30.48 -38.10
N GLU A 248 -49.25 30.72 -37.41
CA GLU A 248 -48.09 31.40 -38.01
C GLU A 248 -47.47 30.62 -39.18
N THR A 249 -47.56 29.29 -39.14
CA THR A 249 -47.01 28.39 -40.16
C THR A 249 -47.92 28.14 -41.37
N ILE A 250 -49.10 28.78 -41.43
CA ILE A 250 -49.99 28.69 -42.60
C ILE A 250 -49.27 29.24 -43.84
N PRO A 251 -49.18 28.47 -44.96
CA PRO A 251 -48.50 28.88 -46.19
C PRO A 251 -49.04 30.20 -46.75
N GLU A 252 -48.17 31.06 -47.28
CA GLU A 252 -48.53 32.39 -47.78
C GLU A 252 -49.58 32.33 -48.90
N GLU A 253 -49.55 31.30 -49.72
CA GLU A 253 -50.48 31.07 -50.82
C GLU A 253 -51.92 30.82 -50.33
N SER A 254 -52.06 30.36 -49.08
CA SER A 254 -53.37 30.13 -48.43
C SER A 254 -53.87 31.35 -47.66
N ARG A 255 -53.05 32.40 -47.49
CA ARG A 255 -53.41 33.62 -46.76
C ARG A 255 -54.23 34.53 -47.68
N ASN A 256 -55.54 34.60 -47.42
CA ASN A 256 -56.45 35.48 -48.15
C ASN A 256 -57.26 36.38 -47.19
N GLY A 257 -57.94 37.39 -47.75
CA GLY A 257 -58.70 38.35 -46.96
C GLY A 257 -59.80 37.74 -46.08
N ALA A 258 -60.43 36.64 -46.53
CA ALA A 258 -61.45 35.94 -45.74
C ALA A 258 -60.85 35.24 -44.51
N LEU A 259 -59.69 34.60 -44.67
CA LEU A 259 -58.94 33.99 -43.57
C LEU A 259 -58.45 35.06 -42.58
N GLY A 260 -57.99 36.22 -43.09
CA GLY A 260 -57.62 37.37 -42.26
C GLY A 260 -58.77 37.88 -41.40
N ILE A 261 -59.95 38.08 -41.99
CA ILE A 261 -61.18 38.48 -41.27
C ILE A 261 -61.56 37.43 -40.22
N TYR A 262 -61.48 36.14 -40.57
CA TYR A 262 -61.79 35.06 -39.64
C TYR A 262 -60.84 35.03 -38.44
N LEU A 263 -59.54 35.23 -38.69
CA LEU A 263 -58.52 35.32 -37.64
C LEU A 263 -58.75 36.54 -36.75
N SER A 264 -58.98 37.72 -37.33
CA SER A 264 -59.28 38.95 -36.57
C SER A 264 -60.52 38.79 -35.68
N ARG A 265 -61.60 38.16 -36.19
CA ARG A 265 -62.80 37.87 -35.39
C ARG A 265 -62.52 36.90 -34.25
N THR A 266 -61.71 35.88 -34.50
CA THR A 266 -61.31 34.88 -33.49
C THR A 266 -60.50 35.54 -32.37
N ILE A 267 -59.53 36.38 -32.71
CA ILE A 267 -58.73 37.15 -31.74
C ILE A 267 -59.64 38.06 -30.91
N ALA A 268 -60.52 38.84 -31.56
CA ALA A 268 -61.44 39.73 -30.85
C ALA A 268 -62.36 38.96 -29.87
N THR A 269 -62.81 37.76 -30.26
CA THR A 269 -63.62 36.90 -29.39
C THR A 269 -62.82 36.43 -28.18
N MET A 270 -61.58 35.96 -28.38
CA MET A 270 -60.68 35.57 -27.30
C MET A 270 -60.40 36.74 -26.34
N GLU A 271 -60.12 37.94 -26.87
CA GLU A 271 -59.89 39.13 -26.05
C GLU A 271 -61.09 39.48 -25.16
N ILE A 272 -62.31 39.41 -25.70
CA ILE A 272 -63.54 39.66 -24.93
C ILE A 272 -63.74 38.59 -23.84
N SER A 273 -63.52 37.32 -24.17
CA SER A 273 -63.62 36.23 -23.21
C SER A 273 -62.60 36.36 -22.08
N LEU A 274 -61.34 36.71 -22.39
CA LEU A 274 -60.29 36.95 -21.39
C LEU A 274 -60.57 38.17 -20.53
N LYS A 275 -61.10 39.26 -21.10
CA LYS A 275 -61.54 40.43 -20.32
C LYS A 275 -62.69 40.09 -19.37
N THR A 276 -63.66 39.32 -19.84
CA THR A 276 -64.77 38.84 -19.00
C THR A 276 -64.27 37.96 -17.85
N LEU A 277 -63.37 37.02 -18.15
CA LEU A 277 -62.73 36.17 -17.14
C LEU A 277 -61.97 37.00 -16.09
N LYS A 278 -61.16 37.98 -16.55
CA LYS A 278 -60.43 38.90 -15.67
C LYS A 278 -61.37 39.68 -14.74
N MET A 279 -62.49 40.19 -15.26
CA MET A 279 -63.48 40.91 -14.45
C MET A 279 -64.16 39.99 -13.44
N ALA A 280 -64.54 38.76 -13.83
CA ALA A 280 -65.13 37.78 -12.93
C ALA A 280 -64.19 37.44 -11.76
N TRP A 281 -62.91 37.21 -12.04
CA TRP A 281 -61.89 36.94 -11.02
C TRP A 281 -61.58 38.16 -10.15
N SER A 282 -61.50 39.36 -10.74
CA SER A 282 -61.29 40.60 -10.00
C SER A 282 -62.44 40.85 -9.01
N ASN A 283 -63.68 40.60 -9.41
CA ASN A 283 -64.83 40.72 -8.52
C ASN A 283 -64.79 39.69 -7.37
N HIS A 284 -64.27 38.49 -7.63
CA HIS A 284 -64.15 37.45 -6.61
C HIS A 284 -63.05 37.76 -5.57
N ILE A 285 -61.92 38.34 -5.99
CA ILE A 285 -60.85 38.77 -5.08
C ILE A 285 -61.31 39.92 -4.17
N PHE A 286 -62.05 40.90 -4.70
CA PHE A 286 -62.53 42.05 -3.91
C PHE A 286 -63.75 41.76 -3.03
N GLN A 287 -64.58 40.77 -3.37
CA GLN A 287 -65.68 40.32 -2.49
C GLN A 287 -65.19 39.44 -1.33
N GLY A 288 -64.04 38.77 -1.47
CA GLY A 288 -63.43 37.99 -0.39
C GLY A 288 -62.83 38.84 0.75
N GLU A 289 -62.38 40.07 0.47
CA GLU A 289 -61.81 40.97 1.48
C GLU A 289 -62.86 41.69 2.35
N THR A 290 -64.16 41.58 2.02
CA THR A 290 -65.25 42.25 2.75
C THR A 290 -66.15 41.28 3.53
N GLN A 291 -65.82 39.99 3.53
CA GLN A 291 -66.47 38.95 4.33
C GLN A 291 -65.42 38.11 5.08
N GLU A 292 -64.65 38.76 5.95
CA GLU A 292 -64.07 38.15 7.16
C GLU A 292 -64.58 38.88 8.40
#